data_AF-A0A7V5V2U0-F1
#
_entry.id   AF-A0A7V5V2U0-F1
#
_cell.length_a   1.000
_cell.length_b   1.000
_cell.length_c   1.000
_cell.angle_alpha   90.00
_cell.angle_beta   90.00
_cell.angle_gamma   90.00
#
_symmetry.space_group_name_H-M   'P 1'
#
loop_
_entity.id
_entity.type
_entity.pdbx_description
1 polymer ?
#
loop_
_entity_poly.entity_id
_entity_poly.type
_entity_poly.pdbx_seq_one_letter_code
_entity_poly.pdbx_strand_id
1 'polypeptide(L)'
;MIIIPTEKRFDWKHTPLVLFILVLINVMVFFAYQFGDTEKQFDAITDYQQHEFLVKEWPLYVDYLKQNQAYQRLEESKKLYENIQTEDDDAPQSEIQLIYTIISDPGFYQYLEQNAYNVFYLSYIEKWALPRSEINDTIQSVSSVAFGLIPNQLGLVTLLTHQFLHGGVMHLLGNMFFLIICGFAVEAAIGHLRFLLFYLASGVAGGLLFAVMDLSSVQPLVGASGAISGVMAMYLGVFRFKKIEFFYWLFVFVGYFRAPALLILPFYIGKELFSYFSDSGTNVAFMAHAGGFIAGSLMMAIAYYLNPKMMNEAYIEEDQETPQLQLD
;
A
#
# COMPACT_ATOMS: atom_id res chain seq x y z
N MET A 1 13.57 -13.96 14.19
CA MET A 1 13.43 -13.39 15.54
C MET A 1 12.20 -12.49 15.52
N ILE A 2 11.24 -12.72 16.41
CA ILE A 2 10.04 -11.87 16.55
C ILE A 2 10.22 -11.04 17.82
N ILE A 3 10.00 -9.73 17.74
CA ILE A 3 9.96 -8.82 18.89
C ILE A 3 8.69 -7.97 18.76
N ILE A 4 7.78 -8.07 19.72
CA ILE A 4 6.47 -7.39 19.68
C ILE A 4 6.21 -6.68 21.01
N PRO A 5 5.80 -5.40 21.01
CA PRO A 5 5.36 -4.74 22.23
C PRO A 5 4.03 -5.34 22.75
N THR A 6 3.96 -5.68 24.04
CA THR A 6 2.81 -6.37 24.68
C THR A 6 2.22 -5.64 25.88
N GLU A 7 2.65 -4.40 26.15
CA GLU A 7 2.36 -3.68 27.39
C GLU A 7 0.88 -3.52 27.75
N LYS A 8 -0.01 -3.45 26.76
CA LYS A 8 -1.43 -3.16 26.98
C LYS A 8 -2.29 -4.30 26.46
N ARG A 9 -2.91 -5.05 27.38
CA ARG A 9 -3.97 -6.02 27.12
C ARG A 9 -5.28 -5.31 26.83
N PHE A 10 -6.14 -6.02 26.10
CA PHE A 10 -7.50 -5.61 25.81
C PHE A 10 -8.31 -5.34 27.09
N ASP A 11 -8.94 -4.17 27.16
CA ASP A 11 -9.81 -3.74 28.25
C ASP A 11 -11.10 -3.14 27.67
N TRP A 12 -12.25 -3.64 28.14
CA TRP A 12 -13.57 -3.18 27.71
C TRP A 12 -13.85 -1.72 28.09
N LYS A 13 -13.19 -1.16 29.11
CA LYS A 13 -13.34 0.27 29.45
C LYS A 13 -12.74 1.18 28.39
N HIS A 14 -11.76 0.68 27.63
CA HIS A 14 -11.06 1.39 26.56
C HIS A 14 -11.22 0.67 25.22
N THR A 15 -12.45 0.24 24.92
CA THR A 15 -12.73 -0.57 23.72
C THR A 15 -12.30 0.20 22.45
N PRO A 16 -11.42 -0.37 21.61
CA PRO A 16 -10.84 0.26 20.42
C PRO A 16 -11.81 0.18 19.23
N LEU A 17 -12.96 0.85 19.34
CA LEU A 17 -14.07 0.70 18.38
C LEU A 17 -13.65 1.07 16.95
N VAL A 18 -12.92 2.17 16.78
CA VAL A 18 -12.50 2.66 15.46
C VAL A 18 -11.48 1.71 14.86
N LEU A 19 -10.51 1.22 15.63
CA LEU A 19 -9.58 0.20 15.19
C LEU A 19 -10.31 -1.02 14.64
N PHE A 20 -11.29 -1.55 15.37
CA PHE A 20 -12.04 -2.72 14.92
C PHE A 20 -12.84 -2.44 13.65
N ILE A 21 -13.44 -1.25 13.54
CA ILE A 21 -14.13 -0.83 12.32
C ILE A 21 -13.15 -0.74 11.15
N LEU A 22 -11.97 -0.14 11.33
CA LEU A 22 -10.95 -0.04 10.29
C LEU A 22 -10.47 -1.43 9.86
N VAL A 23 -10.18 -2.32 10.81
CA VAL A 23 -9.79 -3.72 10.49
C VAL A 23 -10.90 -4.41 9.71
N LEU A 24 -12.15 -4.29 10.15
CA LEU A 24 -13.30 -4.89 9.47
C LEU A 24 -13.48 -4.35 8.06
N ILE A 25 -13.37 -3.03 7.86
CA ILE A 25 -13.46 -2.40 6.53
C ILE A 25 -12.36 -2.94 5.61
N ASN A 26 -11.10 -2.98 6.07
CA ASN A 26 -10.00 -3.50 5.26
C ASN A 26 -10.21 -4.96 4.86
N VAL A 27 -10.67 -5.79 5.80
CA VAL A 27 -10.99 -7.20 5.55
C VAL A 27 -12.16 -7.34 4.56
N MET A 28 -13.22 -6.54 4.73
CA MET A 28 -14.38 -6.55 3.82
C MET A 28 -14.00 -6.07 2.42
N VAL A 29 -13.24 -4.98 2.29
CA VAL A 29 -12.76 -4.50 0.99
C VAL A 29 -11.94 -5.59 0.31
N PHE A 30 -11.02 -6.23 1.03
CA PHE A 30 -10.19 -7.27 0.43
C PHE A 30 -10.98 -8.52 0.00
N PHE A 31 -11.83 -9.09 0.87
CA PHE A 31 -12.50 -10.35 0.58
C PHE A 31 -13.85 -10.22 -0.15
N ALA A 32 -14.50 -9.06 -0.10
CA ALA A 32 -15.79 -8.86 -0.77
C ALA A 32 -15.65 -8.02 -2.05
N TYR A 33 -14.80 -6.99 -2.05
CA TYR A 33 -14.64 -6.11 -3.20
C TYR A 33 -13.51 -6.55 -4.15
N GLN A 34 -12.33 -6.89 -3.62
CA GLN A 34 -11.17 -7.31 -4.43
C GLN A 34 -11.19 -8.78 -4.88
N PHE A 35 -12.15 -9.59 -4.43
CA PHE A 35 -12.16 -11.06 -4.64
C PHE A 35 -12.05 -11.49 -6.11
N GLY A 36 -12.59 -10.72 -7.04
CA GLY A 36 -12.56 -11.01 -8.48
C GLY A 36 -11.45 -10.29 -9.27
N ASP A 37 -10.57 -9.52 -8.62
CA ASP A 37 -9.56 -8.72 -9.34
C ASP A 37 -8.60 -9.59 -10.15
N THR A 38 -8.17 -10.73 -9.60
CA THR A 38 -7.23 -11.64 -10.30
C THR A 38 -7.86 -12.26 -11.55
N GLU A 39 -9.14 -12.63 -11.49
CA GLU A 39 -9.88 -13.18 -12.63
C GLU A 39 -10.02 -12.12 -13.72
N LYS A 40 -10.45 -10.91 -13.38
CA LYS A 40 -10.54 -9.78 -14.32
C LYS A 40 -9.20 -9.47 -14.99
N GLN A 41 -8.09 -9.48 -14.24
CA GLN A 41 -6.76 -9.25 -14.80
C GLN A 41 -6.38 -10.37 -15.78
N PHE A 42 -6.63 -11.63 -15.39
CA PHE A 42 -6.34 -12.78 -16.22
C PHE A 42 -7.16 -12.78 -17.52
N ASP A 43 -8.45 -12.50 -17.43
CA ASP A 43 -9.36 -12.41 -18.59
C ASP A 43 -8.91 -11.30 -19.53
N ALA A 44 -8.64 -10.09 -19.02
CA ALA A 44 -8.18 -8.96 -19.83
C ALA A 44 -6.87 -9.24 -20.56
N ILE A 45 -5.90 -9.89 -19.90
CA ILE A 45 -4.62 -10.28 -20.52
C ILE A 45 -4.83 -11.37 -21.57
N THR A 46 -5.63 -12.38 -21.24
CA THR A 46 -5.90 -13.51 -22.14
C THR A 46 -6.63 -13.05 -23.39
N ASP A 47 -7.64 -12.20 -23.25
CA ASP A 47 -8.39 -11.63 -24.37
C ASP A 47 -7.49 -10.77 -25.25
N TYR A 48 -6.60 -9.97 -24.65
CA TYR A 48 -5.62 -9.17 -25.39
C TYR A 48 -4.63 -10.05 -26.19
N GLN A 49 -4.18 -11.17 -25.61
CA GLN A 49 -3.32 -12.14 -26.28
C GLN A 49 -4.05 -12.85 -27.43
N GLN A 50 -5.28 -13.32 -27.21
CA GLN A 50 -6.08 -14.02 -28.21
C GLN A 50 -6.33 -13.19 -29.48
N HIS A 51 -6.44 -11.87 -29.33
CA HIS A 51 -6.62 -10.95 -30.45
C HIS A 51 -5.29 -10.48 -31.08
N GLU A 52 -4.14 -10.92 -30.57
CA GLU A 52 -2.80 -10.57 -31.05
C GLU A 52 -2.54 -9.04 -31.08
N PHE A 53 -3.17 -8.28 -30.18
CA PHE A 53 -3.13 -6.81 -30.20
C PHE A 53 -1.72 -6.25 -29.94
N LEU A 54 -0.86 -6.98 -29.20
CA LEU A 54 0.49 -6.53 -28.88
C LEU A 54 1.28 -6.11 -30.13
N VAL A 55 1.21 -6.89 -31.21
CA VAL A 55 1.95 -6.64 -32.45
C VAL A 55 1.55 -5.30 -33.09
N LYS A 56 0.28 -4.90 -32.95
CA LYS A 56 -0.27 -3.68 -33.57
C LYS A 56 -0.17 -2.48 -32.64
N GLU A 57 -0.36 -2.66 -31.35
CA GLU A 57 -0.32 -1.58 -30.36
C GLU A 57 1.10 -1.22 -29.91
N TRP A 58 2.08 -2.14 -29.98
CA TRP A 58 3.44 -1.90 -29.49
C TRP A 58 4.14 -0.68 -30.13
N PRO A 59 4.15 -0.48 -31.47
CA PRO A 59 4.75 0.71 -32.06
C PRO A 59 4.06 2.01 -31.59
N LEU A 60 2.74 1.97 -31.41
CA LEU A 60 1.96 3.09 -30.91
C LEU A 60 2.28 3.39 -29.45
N TYR A 61 2.46 2.35 -28.63
CA TYR A 61 2.86 2.49 -27.23
C TYR A 61 4.24 3.14 -27.11
N VAL A 62 5.19 2.70 -27.92
CA VAL A 62 6.53 3.31 -27.99
C VAL A 62 6.45 4.79 -28.36
N ASP A 63 5.63 5.16 -29.34
CA ASP A 63 5.48 6.56 -29.75
C ASP A 63 4.75 7.39 -28.68
N TYR A 64 3.72 6.84 -28.04
CA TYR A 64 3.04 7.44 -26.90
C TYR A 64 4.02 7.75 -25.76
N LEU A 65 4.85 6.79 -25.36
CA LEU A 65 5.82 6.98 -24.27
C LEU A 65 6.88 8.03 -24.61
N LYS A 66 7.36 8.07 -25.87
CA LYS A 66 8.28 9.12 -26.35
C LYS A 66 7.64 10.50 -26.30
N GLN A 67 6.40 10.63 -26.78
CA GLN A 67 5.67 11.91 -26.78
C GLN A 67 5.45 12.46 -25.36
N ASN A 68 5.22 11.56 -24.40
CA ASN A 68 5.05 11.91 -22.98
C ASN A 68 6.37 11.98 -22.20
N GLN A 69 7.52 11.85 -22.87
CA GLN A 69 8.86 11.86 -22.24
C GLN A 69 9.03 10.82 -21.12
N ALA A 70 8.28 9.71 -21.19
CA ALA A 70 8.29 8.61 -20.22
C ALA A 70 9.46 7.63 -20.49
N TYR A 71 10.68 8.16 -20.55
CA TYR A 71 11.86 7.41 -21.01
C TYR A 71 12.20 6.19 -20.15
N GLN A 72 12.01 6.27 -18.84
CA GLN A 72 12.26 5.12 -17.95
C GLN A 72 11.30 3.96 -18.28
N ARG A 73 9.99 4.25 -18.35
CA ARG A 73 8.98 3.24 -18.71
C ARG A 73 9.21 2.69 -20.11
N LEU A 74 9.64 3.54 -21.05
CA LEU A 74 9.98 3.11 -22.40
C LEU A 74 11.10 2.06 -22.37
N GLU A 75 12.14 2.29 -21.58
CA GLU A 75 13.28 1.37 -21.49
C GLU A 75 12.89 0.05 -20.81
N GLU A 76 12.13 0.12 -19.72
CA GLU A 76 11.59 -1.06 -19.02
C GLU A 76 10.68 -1.89 -19.94
N SER A 77 9.78 -1.23 -20.67
CA SER A 77 8.85 -1.89 -21.60
C SER A 77 9.58 -2.50 -22.80
N LYS A 78 10.62 -1.84 -23.31
CA LYS A 78 11.45 -2.39 -24.39
C LYS A 78 12.19 -3.64 -23.95
N LYS A 79 12.76 -3.64 -22.75
CA LYS A 79 13.42 -4.82 -22.19
C LYS A 79 12.46 -6.01 -22.12
N LEU A 80 11.22 -5.78 -21.66
CA LEU A 80 10.19 -6.82 -21.68
C LEU A 80 9.89 -7.28 -23.10
N TYR A 81 9.72 -6.36 -24.05
CA TYR A 81 9.45 -6.69 -25.45
C TYR A 81 10.60 -7.47 -26.10
N GLU A 82 11.86 -7.12 -25.81
CA GLU A 82 13.05 -7.83 -26.28
C GLU A 82 13.10 -9.26 -25.74
N ASN A 83 12.81 -9.47 -24.45
CA ASN A 83 12.74 -10.81 -23.84
C ASN A 83 11.66 -11.69 -24.48
N ILE A 84 10.54 -11.12 -24.93
CA ILE A 84 9.49 -11.88 -25.65
C ILE A 84 10.06 -12.47 -26.96
N GLN A 85 11.00 -11.77 -27.60
CA GLN A 85 11.60 -12.20 -28.87
C GLN A 85 12.70 -13.25 -28.70
N THR A 86 13.25 -13.45 -27.50
CA THR A 86 14.34 -14.43 -27.31
C THR A 86 13.85 -15.87 -27.21
N GLU A 87 12.54 -16.09 -27.03
CA GLU A 87 11.91 -17.40 -26.83
C GLU A 87 12.50 -18.22 -25.65
N ASP A 88 13.15 -17.55 -24.71
CA ASP A 88 13.65 -18.17 -23.47
C ASP A 88 12.51 -18.50 -22.50
N ASP A 89 12.81 -19.27 -21.45
CA ASP A 89 11.83 -19.68 -20.42
C ASP A 89 11.08 -18.50 -19.75
N ASP A 90 11.68 -17.30 -19.76
CA ASP A 90 11.12 -16.06 -19.18
C ASP A 90 10.22 -15.27 -20.15
N ALA A 91 10.16 -15.64 -21.43
CA ALA A 91 9.39 -14.92 -22.46
C ALA A 91 7.89 -14.81 -22.13
N PRO A 92 7.19 -15.88 -21.67
CA PRO A 92 5.77 -15.78 -21.32
C PRO A 92 5.49 -14.81 -20.17
N GLN A 93 6.38 -14.75 -19.17
CA GLN A 93 6.23 -13.82 -18.05
C GLN A 93 6.45 -12.37 -18.50
N SER A 94 7.43 -12.16 -19.37
CA SER A 94 7.72 -10.83 -19.94
C SER A 94 6.55 -10.33 -20.80
N GLU A 95 5.90 -11.22 -21.55
CA GLU A 95 4.69 -10.90 -22.32
C GLU A 95 3.52 -10.49 -21.43
N ILE A 96 3.20 -11.30 -20.41
CA ILE A 96 2.13 -11.00 -19.45
C ILE A 96 2.37 -9.64 -18.77
N GLN A 97 3.61 -9.39 -18.34
CA GLN A 97 3.97 -8.13 -17.69
C GLN A 97 3.84 -6.93 -18.63
N LEU A 98 4.28 -7.07 -19.89
CA LEU A 98 4.17 -6.00 -20.89
C LEU A 98 2.70 -5.73 -21.25
N ILE A 99 1.91 -6.77 -21.47
CA ILE A 99 0.47 -6.64 -21.77
C ILE A 99 -0.23 -5.93 -20.62
N TYR A 100 -0.01 -6.39 -19.38
CA TYR A 100 -0.59 -5.75 -18.21
C TYR A 100 -0.19 -4.27 -18.12
N THR A 101 1.07 -3.94 -18.39
CA THR A 101 1.57 -2.55 -18.42
C THR A 101 0.85 -1.70 -19.47
N ILE A 102 0.58 -2.25 -20.65
CA ILE A 102 -0.11 -1.56 -21.75
C ILE A 102 -1.60 -1.37 -21.43
N ILE A 103 -2.31 -2.43 -21.04
CA ILE A 103 -3.77 -2.37 -20.83
C ILE A 103 -4.14 -1.59 -19.56
N SER A 104 -3.26 -1.54 -18.56
CA SER A 104 -3.48 -0.78 -17.32
C SER A 104 -3.14 0.72 -17.44
N ASP A 105 -2.61 1.19 -18.58
CA ASP A 105 -2.28 2.60 -18.82
C ASP A 105 -3.49 3.35 -19.44
N PRO A 106 -4.29 4.09 -18.64
CA PRO A 106 -5.45 4.80 -19.17
C PRO A 106 -5.07 5.93 -20.14
N GLY A 107 -3.88 6.51 -19.98
CA GLY A 107 -3.38 7.54 -20.87
C GLY A 107 -3.07 6.98 -22.25
N PHE A 108 -2.55 5.75 -22.32
CA PHE A 108 -2.37 5.06 -23.59
C PHE A 108 -3.68 4.66 -24.24
N TYR A 109 -4.67 4.17 -23.47
CA TYR A 109 -5.98 3.85 -24.03
C TYR A 109 -6.64 5.10 -24.66
N GLN A 110 -6.61 6.25 -23.98
CA GLN A 110 -7.09 7.52 -24.55
C GLN A 110 -6.32 7.92 -25.82
N TYR A 111 -5.01 7.69 -25.84
CA TYR A 111 -4.19 7.91 -27.04
C TYR A 111 -4.66 7.02 -28.20
N LEU A 112 -4.97 5.75 -27.94
CA LEU A 112 -5.51 4.83 -28.96
C LEU A 112 -6.87 5.33 -29.47
N GLU A 113 -7.79 5.74 -28.60
CA GLU A 113 -9.10 6.26 -29.03
C GLU A 113 -8.99 7.47 -29.97
N GLN A 114 -8.00 8.34 -29.73
CA GLN A 114 -7.75 9.54 -30.55
C GLN A 114 -7.04 9.25 -31.88
N ASN A 115 -6.23 8.19 -31.94
CA ASN A 115 -5.31 7.96 -33.06
C ASN A 115 -5.62 6.70 -33.89
N ALA A 116 -6.32 5.72 -33.34
CA ALA A 116 -6.55 4.42 -33.99
C ALA A 116 -7.21 4.56 -35.37
N TYR A 117 -8.17 5.47 -35.54
CA TYR A 117 -8.84 5.75 -36.82
C TYR A 117 -7.92 6.33 -37.90
N ASN A 118 -6.79 6.93 -37.51
CA ASN A 118 -5.81 7.48 -38.43
C ASN A 118 -4.67 6.50 -38.75
N VAL A 119 -4.47 5.49 -37.90
CA VAL A 119 -3.33 4.57 -37.98
C VAL A 119 -3.75 3.19 -38.50
N PHE A 120 -4.92 2.70 -38.08
CA PHE A 120 -5.40 1.39 -38.47
C PHE A 120 -6.32 1.46 -39.69
N TYR A 121 -6.22 0.45 -40.55
CA TYR A 121 -7.19 0.25 -41.62
C TYR A 121 -8.58 -0.01 -41.03
N LEU A 122 -9.63 0.47 -41.70
CA LEU A 122 -11.02 0.33 -41.26
C LEU A 122 -11.39 -1.14 -40.96
N SER A 123 -10.92 -2.08 -41.78
CA SER A 123 -11.15 -3.52 -41.59
C SER A 123 -10.51 -4.11 -40.33
N TYR A 124 -9.45 -3.47 -39.81
CA TYR A 124 -8.87 -3.84 -38.53
C TYR A 124 -9.63 -3.17 -37.37
N ILE A 125 -10.03 -1.91 -37.52
CA ILE A 125 -10.79 -1.17 -36.50
C ILE A 125 -12.08 -1.88 -36.15
N GLU A 126 -12.82 -2.40 -37.14
CA GLU A 126 -14.07 -3.15 -36.92
C GLU A 126 -13.88 -4.38 -36.01
N LYS A 127 -12.66 -4.97 -36.00
CA LYS A 127 -12.31 -6.12 -35.15
C LYS A 127 -11.63 -5.73 -33.85
N TRP A 128 -11.01 -4.55 -33.82
CA TRP A 128 -10.22 -4.08 -32.68
C TRP A 128 -11.07 -3.30 -31.68
N ALA A 129 -11.96 -2.41 -32.14
CA ALA A 129 -12.57 -1.38 -31.30
C ALA A 129 -13.41 -1.97 -30.15
N LEU A 130 -14.31 -2.91 -30.44
CA LEU A 130 -15.18 -3.48 -29.40
C LEU A 130 -14.39 -4.35 -28.40
N PRO A 131 -13.60 -5.38 -28.82
CA PRO A 131 -12.86 -6.19 -27.86
C PRO A 131 -11.85 -5.37 -27.05
N ARG A 132 -11.17 -4.39 -27.67
CA ARG A 132 -10.21 -3.55 -26.96
C ARG A 132 -10.88 -2.65 -25.91
N SER A 133 -12.10 -2.18 -26.19
CA SER A 133 -12.92 -1.44 -25.21
C SER A 133 -13.39 -2.35 -24.07
N GLU A 134 -13.81 -3.57 -24.34
CA GLU A 134 -14.22 -4.54 -23.30
C GLU A 134 -13.05 -4.93 -22.39
N ILE A 135 -11.85 -5.12 -22.96
CA ILE A 135 -10.61 -5.31 -22.20
C ILE A 135 -10.34 -4.09 -21.31
N ASN A 136 -10.52 -2.87 -21.84
CA ASN A 136 -10.34 -1.65 -21.07
C ASN A 136 -11.37 -1.53 -19.93
N ASP A 137 -12.64 -1.80 -20.18
CA ASP A 137 -13.66 -1.74 -19.13
C ASP A 137 -13.38 -2.78 -18.03
N THR A 138 -12.93 -3.97 -18.41
CA THR A 138 -12.53 -5.02 -17.47
C THR A 138 -11.36 -4.59 -16.60
N ILE A 139 -10.26 -4.10 -17.19
CA ILE A 139 -9.07 -3.70 -16.44
C ILE A 139 -9.30 -2.46 -15.58
N GLN A 140 -10.09 -1.49 -16.06
CA GLN A 140 -10.47 -0.31 -15.27
C GLN A 140 -11.39 -0.66 -14.10
N SER A 141 -12.06 -1.83 -14.13
CA SER A 141 -12.86 -2.33 -13.01
C SER A 141 -12.04 -3.08 -11.95
N VAL A 142 -10.75 -3.33 -12.18
CA VAL A 142 -9.84 -3.92 -11.19
C VAL A 142 -9.62 -2.91 -10.07
N SER A 143 -9.77 -3.34 -8.82
CA SER A 143 -9.82 -2.43 -7.67
C SER A 143 -8.57 -1.55 -7.53
N SER A 144 -7.39 -2.08 -7.80
CA SER A 144 -6.13 -1.31 -7.76
C SER A 144 -6.07 -0.24 -8.84
N VAL A 145 -6.62 -0.48 -10.03
CA VAL A 145 -6.67 0.49 -11.12
C VAL A 145 -7.73 1.55 -10.83
N ALA A 146 -8.92 1.14 -10.38
CA ALA A 146 -10.05 2.03 -10.11
C ALA A 146 -9.83 2.95 -8.89
N PHE A 147 -9.24 2.41 -7.81
CA PHE A 147 -9.24 3.04 -6.49
C PHE A 147 -7.85 3.16 -5.84
N GLY A 148 -6.80 2.67 -6.51
CA GLY A 148 -5.42 2.91 -6.09
C GLY A 148 -4.99 4.34 -6.38
N LEU A 149 -3.96 4.80 -5.68
CA LEU A 149 -3.42 6.14 -5.87
C LEU A 149 -2.33 6.10 -6.95
N ILE A 150 -2.62 6.67 -8.11
CA ILE A 150 -1.65 6.80 -9.21
C ILE A 150 -1.05 8.21 -9.18
N PRO A 151 0.28 8.37 -9.05
CA PRO A 151 0.92 9.68 -8.91
C PRO A 151 0.60 10.70 -10.00
N ASN A 152 0.48 10.25 -11.26
CA ASN A 152 0.15 11.15 -12.38
C ASN A 152 -1.36 11.43 -12.54
N GLN A 153 -2.21 10.80 -11.72
CA GLN A 153 -3.68 10.90 -11.76
C GLN A 153 -4.24 11.03 -10.34
N LEU A 154 -3.75 12.04 -9.61
CA LEU A 154 -4.21 12.29 -8.25
C LEU A 154 -5.71 12.61 -8.21
N GLY A 155 -6.46 11.73 -7.54
CA GLY A 155 -7.87 11.93 -7.24
C GLY A 155 -8.08 12.13 -5.74
N LEU A 156 -9.01 13.01 -5.37
CA LEU A 156 -9.38 13.18 -3.95
C LEU A 156 -9.93 11.87 -3.35
N VAL A 157 -10.64 11.08 -4.17
CA VAL A 157 -11.14 9.76 -3.78
C VAL A 157 -9.98 8.79 -3.61
N THR A 158 -9.06 8.71 -4.58
CA THR A 158 -7.94 7.76 -4.56
C THR A 158 -6.95 8.04 -3.44
N LEU A 159 -6.79 9.29 -2.99
CA LEU A 159 -6.02 9.66 -1.78
C LEU A 159 -6.55 9.04 -0.49
N LEU A 160 -7.83 8.65 -0.46
CA LEU A 160 -8.43 7.97 0.68
C LEU A 160 -8.57 6.47 0.43
N THR A 161 -9.09 6.07 -0.74
CA THR A 161 -9.45 4.67 -1.01
C THR A 161 -8.23 3.75 -1.11
N HIS A 162 -7.08 4.25 -1.57
CA HIS A 162 -5.87 3.44 -1.70
C HIS A 162 -5.45 2.81 -0.36
N GLN A 163 -5.77 3.47 0.75
CA GLN A 163 -5.42 3.02 2.10
C GLN A 163 -6.15 1.74 2.52
N PHE A 164 -7.21 1.35 1.79
CA PHE A 164 -8.04 0.19 2.13
C PHE A 164 -7.86 -1.00 1.18
N LEU A 165 -7.12 -0.81 0.08
CA LEU A 165 -6.80 -1.85 -0.89
C LEU A 165 -5.54 -2.60 -0.48
N HIS A 166 -5.45 -3.89 -0.81
CA HIS A 166 -4.26 -4.70 -0.53
C HIS A 166 -3.88 -5.55 -1.74
N GLY A 167 -2.57 -5.64 -2.01
CA GLY A 167 -2.03 -6.45 -3.11
C GLY A 167 -2.01 -7.96 -2.87
N GLY A 168 -2.53 -8.44 -1.74
CA GLY A 168 -2.59 -9.88 -1.45
C GLY A 168 -2.85 -10.17 0.03
N VAL A 169 -3.10 -11.45 0.34
CA VAL A 169 -3.46 -11.91 1.69
C VAL A 169 -2.37 -11.59 2.71
N MET A 170 -1.10 -11.85 2.40
CA MET A 170 0.00 -11.57 3.32
C MET A 170 0.19 -10.06 3.55
N HIS A 171 -0.10 -9.23 2.55
CA HIS A 171 -0.07 -7.77 2.69
C HIS A 171 -1.19 -7.30 3.65
N LEU A 172 -2.41 -7.81 3.49
CA LEU A 172 -3.52 -7.54 4.42
C LEU A 172 -3.18 -8.00 5.84
N LEU A 173 -2.74 -9.25 6.01
CA LEU A 173 -2.41 -9.81 7.33
C LEU A 173 -1.32 -8.99 8.03
N GLY A 174 -0.26 -8.62 7.32
CA GLY A 174 0.80 -7.76 7.84
C GLY A 174 0.27 -6.40 8.30
N ASN A 175 -0.54 -5.73 7.48
CA ASN A 175 -1.12 -4.44 7.83
C ASN A 175 -2.04 -4.55 9.06
N MET A 176 -2.95 -5.52 9.09
CA MET A 176 -3.87 -5.68 10.22
C MET A 176 -3.12 -6.03 11.52
N PHE A 177 -2.07 -6.84 11.43
CA PHE A 177 -1.22 -7.18 12.58
C PHE A 177 -0.60 -5.93 13.21
N PHE A 178 0.08 -5.08 12.43
CA PHE A 178 0.69 -3.85 12.95
C PHE A 178 -0.34 -2.82 13.39
N LEU A 179 -1.46 -2.71 12.65
CA LEU A 179 -2.57 -1.82 13.01
C LEU A 179 -3.17 -2.21 14.36
N ILE A 180 -3.37 -3.50 14.63
CA ILE A 180 -3.93 -3.97 15.91
C ILE A 180 -2.96 -3.70 17.06
N ILE A 181 -1.68 -4.04 16.89
CA ILE A 181 -0.67 -3.89 17.95
C ILE A 181 -0.51 -2.43 18.38
N CYS A 182 -0.40 -1.52 17.42
CA CYS A 182 -0.17 -0.11 17.73
C CYS A 182 -1.49 0.64 17.95
N GLY A 183 -2.48 0.39 17.11
CA GLY A 183 -3.74 1.13 17.10
C GLY A 183 -4.56 0.95 18.36
N PHE A 184 -4.53 -0.23 18.98
CA PHE A 184 -5.23 -0.48 20.25
C PHE A 184 -4.83 0.55 21.31
N ALA A 185 -3.52 0.69 21.51
CA ALA A 185 -3.00 1.54 22.56
C ALA A 185 -3.08 3.02 22.20
N VAL A 186 -2.94 3.37 20.92
CA VAL A 186 -3.08 4.76 20.47
C VAL A 186 -4.52 5.23 20.61
N GLU A 187 -5.51 4.45 20.16
CA GLU A 187 -6.93 4.82 20.26
C GLU A 187 -7.37 5.02 21.72
N ALA A 188 -6.98 4.11 22.61
CA ALA A 188 -7.24 4.26 24.04
C ALA A 188 -6.58 5.52 24.64
N ALA A 189 -5.41 5.91 24.15
CA ALA A 189 -4.68 7.07 24.63
C ALA A 189 -5.25 8.41 24.14
N ILE A 190 -5.65 8.53 22.87
CA ILE A 190 -6.03 9.83 22.26
C ILE A 190 -7.54 9.95 21.93
N GLY A 191 -8.28 8.86 22.05
CA GLY A 191 -9.71 8.75 21.78
C GLY A 191 -10.07 8.45 20.32
N HIS A 192 -11.26 7.90 20.11
CA HIS A 192 -11.79 7.41 18.83
C HIS A 192 -11.65 8.39 17.66
N LEU A 193 -12.15 9.63 17.82
CA LEU A 193 -12.20 10.61 16.74
C LEU A 193 -10.80 11.05 16.29
N ARG A 194 -9.88 11.30 17.23
CA ARG A 194 -8.52 11.71 16.90
C ARG A 194 -7.76 10.56 16.24
N PHE A 195 -7.93 9.35 16.74
CA PHE A 195 -7.35 8.16 16.13
C PHE A 195 -7.79 8.00 14.68
N LEU A 196 -9.09 8.09 14.39
CA LEU A 196 -9.60 8.01 13.02
C LEU A 196 -9.01 9.10 12.11
N LEU A 197 -9.08 10.36 12.55
CA LEU A 197 -8.60 11.50 11.75
C LEU A 197 -7.10 11.41 11.48
N PHE A 198 -6.33 11.06 12.50
CA PHE A 198 -4.87 10.95 12.36
C PHE A 198 -4.47 9.74 11.53
N TYR A 199 -5.17 8.60 11.64
CA TYR A 199 -4.97 7.45 10.74
C TYR A 199 -5.16 7.86 9.27
N LEU A 200 -6.31 8.45 8.93
CA LEU A 200 -6.64 8.83 7.56
C LEU A 200 -5.69 9.91 7.02
N ALA A 201 -5.37 10.92 7.84
CA ALA A 201 -4.45 11.99 7.46
C ALA A 201 -3.02 11.48 7.26
N SER A 202 -2.56 10.52 8.07
CA SER A 202 -1.26 9.87 7.86
C SER A 202 -1.23 9.09 6.55
N GLY A 203 -2.29 8.36 6.20
CA GLY A 203 -2.36 7.68 4.92
C GLY A 203 -2.37 8.64 3.73
N VAL A 204 -3.14 9.73 3.79
CA VAL A 204 -3.15 10.78 2.77
C VAL A 204 -1.76 11.41 2.61
N ALA A 205 -1.11 11.77 3.72
CA ALA A 205 0.23 12.35 3.68
C ALA A 205 1.29 11.37 3.13
N GLY A 206 1.16 10.08 3.46
CA GLY A 206 1.94 9.00 2.87
C GLY A 206 1.75 8.91 1.36
N GLY A 207 0.49 8.84 0.90
CA GLY A 207 0.17 8.80 -0.52
C GLY A 207 0.67 10.02 -1.29
N LEU A 208 0.54 11.22 -0.71
CA LEU A 208 1.08 12.45 -1.30
C LEU A 208 2.61 12.45 -1.38
N LEU A 209 3.31 12.01 -0.32
CA LEU A 209 4.77 11.94 -0.37
C LEU A 209 5.23 10.91 -1.41
N PHE A 210 4.58 9.76 -1.48
CA PHE A 210 4.84 8.78 -2.55
C PHE A 210 4.66 9.39 -3.94
N ALA A 211 3.54 10.08 -4.18
CA ALA A 211 3.26 10.69 -5.47
C ALA A 211 4.27 11.79 -5.87
N VAL A 212 4.68 12.63 -4.93
CA VAL A 212 5.67 13.69 -5.18
C VAL A 212 7.06 13.12 -5.49
N MET A 213 7.41 11.98 -4.88
CA MET A 213 8.70 11.34 -5.09
C MET A 213 8.80 10.58 -6.42
N ASP A 214 7.66 10.19 -7.01
CA ASP A 214 7.60 9.54 -8.32
C ASP A 214 6.37 9.98 -9.12
N LEU A 215 6.40 11.23 -9.59
CA LEU A 215 5.31 11.85 -10.35
C LEU A 215 5.01 11.17 -11.69
N SER A 216 5.94 10.36 -12.20
CA SER A 216 5.81 9.70 -13.49
C SER A 216 5.30 8.26 -13.40
N SER A 217 5.20 7.71 -12.19
CA SER A 217 4.69 6.35 -12.01
C SER A 217 3.21 6.24 -12.41
N VAL A 218 2.90 5.14 -13.09
CA VAL A 218 1.53 4.69 -13.36
C VAL A 218 1.12 3.52 -12.48
N GLN A 219 2.04 3.00 -11.66
CA GLN A 219 1.73 1.88 -10.80
C GLN A 219 0.85 2.37 -9.64
N PRO A 220 -0.36 1.81 -9.45
CA PRO A 220 -1.22 2.25 -8.38
C PRO A 220 -0.63 1.88 -7.02
N LEU A 221 -0.52 2.87 -6.13
CA LEU A 221 -0.26 2.63 -4.72
C LEU A 221 -1.50 2.01 -4.08
N VAL A 222 -1.30 0.93 -3.33
CA VAL A 222 -2.34 0.28 -2.50
C VAL A 222 -1.74 -0.08 -1.13
N GLY A 223 -2.53 0.04 -0.08
CA GLY A 223 -2.17 -0.44 1.25
C GLY A 223 -2.39 0.56 2.37
N ALA A 224 -2.81 0.04 3.52
CA ALA A 224 -2.94 0.78 4.78
C ALA A 224 -1.59 1.17 5.41
N SER A 225 -0.47 0.66 4.88
CA SER A 225 0.83 0.72 5.55
C SER A 225 1.32 2.13 5.84
N GLY A 226 1.06 3.12 4.96
CA GLY A 226 1.37 4.53 5.24
C GLY A 226 0.61 5.08 6.46
N ALA A 227 -0.70 4.80 6.56
CA ALA A 227 -1.50 5.17 7.72
C ALA A 227 -1.00 4.48 8.99
N ILE A 228 -0.64 3.19 8.89
CA ILE A 228 -0.11 2.39 10.00
C ILE A 228 1.26 2.90 10.45
N SER A 229 2.14 3.32 9.54
CA SER A 229 3.41 3.99 9.89
C SER A 229 3.17 5.27 10.69
N GLY A 230 2.09 6.00 10.38
CA GLY A 230 1.62 7.12 11.19
C GLY A 230 1.16 6.70 12.59
N VAL A 231 0.34 5.65 12.70
CA VAL A 231 -0.09 5.10 13.99
C VAL A 231 1.10 4.61 14.81
N MET A 232 2.12 3.99 14.18
CA MET A 232 3.36 3.61 14.83
C MET A 232 4.09 4.84 15.38
N ALA A 233 4.21 5.92 14.61
CA ALA A 233 4.78 7.17 15.10
C ALA A 233 4.00 7.75 16.29
N MET A 234 2.67 7.69 16.25
CA MET A 234 1.81 8.11 17.37
C MET A 234 2.04 7.23 18.60
N TYR A 235 2.16 5.92 18.44
CA TYR A 235 2.47 4.99 19.54
C TYR A 235 3.78 5.37 20.24
N LEU A 236 4.84 5.66 19.46
CA LEU A 236 6.11 6.17 20.00
C LEU A 236 5.93 7.53 20.69
N GLY A 237 5.06 8.38 20.15
CA GLY A 237 4.69 9.67 20.76
C GLY A 237 3.87 9.55 22.05
N VAL A 238 3.06 8.49 22.22
CA VAL A 238 2.31 8.20 23.46
C VAL A 238 3.27 7.70 24.53
N PHE A 239 4.01 6.63 24.24
CA PHE A 239 4.76 5.91 25.26
C PHE A 239 6.18 6.45 25.47
N ARG A 240 6.80 7.06 24.44
CA ARG A 240 8.12 7.73 24.51
C ARG A 240 9.18 6.94 25.31
N PHE A 241 9.47 7.41 26.53
CA PHE A 241 10.46 6.84 27.45
C PHE A 241 9.89 5.77 28.39
N LYS A 242 8.56 5.57 28.42
CA LYS A 242 7.93 4.50 29.20
C LYS A 242 8.49 3.16 28.76
N LYS A 243 8.94 2.40 29.76
CA LYS A 243 9.43 1.04 29.56
C LYS A 243 8.22 0.15 29.31
N ILE A 244 8.08 -0.29 28.08
CA ILE A 244 7.05 -1.24 27.67
C ILE A 244 7.63 -2.64 27.60
N GLU A 245 6.79 -3.63 27.84
CA GLU A 245 7.12 -5.03 27.69
C GLU A 245 7.21 -5.41 26.21
N PHE A 246 8.28 -6.12 25.86
CA PHE A 246 8.51 -6.71 24.56
C PHE A 246 8.55 -8.22 24.71
N PHE A 247 7.62 -8.90 24.06
CA PHE A 247 7.73 -10.33 23.80
C PHE A 247 8.83 -10.57 22.78
N TYR A 248 9.73 -11.52 23.03
CA TYR A 248 10.67 -11.99 22.02
C TYR A 248 10.62 -13.51 21.84
N TRP A 249 10.80 -13.91 20.59
CA TRP A 249 11.01 -15.31 20.22
C TRP A 249 12.20 -15.45 19.28
N LEU A 250 13.25 -16.09 19.81
CA LEU A 250 14.49 -16.38 19.11
C LEU A 250 14.81 -17.88 19.23
N PHE A 251 14.41 -18.67 18.24
CA PHE A 251 14.56 -20.13 18.21
C PHE A 251 13.94 -20.81 19.44
N VAL A 252 14.76 -21.29 20.37
CA VAL A 252 14.32 -21.93 21.63
C VAL A 252 14.19 -20.94 22.78
N PHE A 253 14.64 -19.69 22.62
CA PHE A 253 14.54 -18.65 23.63
C PHE A 253 13.25 -17.86 23.44
N VAL A 254 12.37 -17.96 24.43
CA VAL A 254 11.12 -17.21 24.52
C VAL A 254 11.13 -16.45 25.84
N GLY A 255 10.77 -15.18 25.80
CA GLY A 255 10.71 -14.39 27.03
C GLY A 255 10.16 -12.99 26.81
N TYR A 256 10.29 -12.20 27.86
CA TYR A 256 9.85 -10.81 27.89
C TYR A 256 10.99 -9.94 28.43
N PHE A 257 11.15 -8.75 27.87
CA PHE A 257 12.02 -7.72 28.45
C PHE A 257 11.33 -6.37 28.41
N ARG A 258 11.69 -5.47 29.33
CA ARG A 258 11.16 -4.10 29.35
C ARG A 258 12.18 -3.12 28.80
N ALA A 259 11.79 -2.34 27.80
CA ALA A 259 12.61 -1.28 27.23
C ALA A 259 11.76 -0.06 26.84
N PRO A 260 12.35 1.14 26.70
CA PRO A 260 11.60 2.30 26.24
C PRO A 260 10.95 2.04 24.88
N ALA A 261 9.70 2.50 24.69
CA ALA A 261 8.99 2.35 23.41
C ALA A 261 9.79 2.91 22.23
N LEU A 262 10.55 4.01 22.45
CA LEU A 262 11.46 4.60 21.47
C LEU A 262 12.51 3.63 20.91
N LEU A 263 12.79 2.48 21.55
CA LEU A 263 13.67 1.46 21.00
C LEU A 263 13.15 0.90 19.67
N ILE A 264 11.83 0.90 19.44
CA ILE A 264 11.23 0.46 18.17
C ILE A 264 11.71 1.33 17.00
N LEU A 265 11.97 2.62 17.24
CA LEU A 265 12.31 3.59 16.19
C LEU A 265 13.56 3.21 15.37
N PRO A 266 14.75 2.98 15.97
CA PRO A 266 15.93 2.58 15.21
C PRO A 266 15.76 1.23 14.50
N PHE A 267 15.02 0.27 15.07
CA PHE A 267 14.73 -1.00 14.39
C PHE A 267 13.82 -0.81 13.17
N TYR A 268 12.77 -0.01 13.31
CA TYR A 268 11.85 0.31 12.22
C TYR A 268 12.57 1.04 11.08
N ILE A 269 13.24 2.16 11.39
CA ILE A 269 13.98 2.93 10.38
C ILE A 269 15.10 2.10 9.76
N GLY A 270 15.85 1.35 10.57
CA GLY A 270 16.93 0.48 10.09
C GLY A 270 16.43 -0.59 9.12
N LYS A 271 15.29 -1.22 9.43
CA LYS A 271 14.65 -2.20 8.54
C LYS A 271 14.17 -1.55 7.24
N GLU A 272 13.49 -0.40 7.31
CA GLU A 272 13.01 0.31 6.11
C GLU A 272 14.17 0.72 5.20
N LEU A 273 15.24 1.30 5.75
CA LEU A 273 16.44 1.66 4.98
C LEU A 273 17.15 0.43 4.40
N PHE A 274 17.33 -0.62 5.22
CA PHE A 274 17.97 -1.85 4.74
C PHE A 274 17.19 -2.46 3.58
N SER A 275 15.87 -2.57 3.69
CA SER A 275 15.02 -3.08 2.61
C SER A 275 15.06 -2.17 1.37
N TYR A 276 15.01 -0.85 1.54
CA TYR A 276 15.11 0.10 0.43
C TYR A 276 16.41 -0.05 -0.37
N PHE A 277 17.54 -0.26 0.30
CA PHE A 277 18.84 -0.38 -0.38
C PHE A 277 19.19 -1.80 -0.84
N SER A 278 18.58 -2.83 -0.26
CA SER A 278 18.95 -4.23 -0.52
C SER A 278 17.99 -4.95 -1.46
N ASP A 279 16.77 -4.44 -1.64
CA ASP A 279 15.71 -5.09 -2.43
C ASP A 279 15.26 -4.19 -3.58
N SER A 280 16.06 -4.15 -4.65
CA SER A 280 15.83 -3.29 -5.82
C SER A 280 14.60 -3.69 -6.66
N GLY A 281 13.97 -4.83 -6.38
CA GLY A 281 12.77 -5.32 -7.09
C GLY A 281 11.50 -5.27 -6.23
N THR A 282 11.53 -4.60 -5.10
CA THR A 282 10.44 -4.62 -4.13
C THR A 282 9.26 -3.75 -4.55
N ASN A 283 8.04 -4.25 -4.34
CA ASN A 283 6.79 -3.49 -4.55
C ASN A 283 6.39 -2.66 -3.30
N VAL A 284 7.35 -2.33 -2.44
CA VAL A 284 7.11 -1.60 -1.20
C VAL A 284 7.28 -0.10 -1.42
N ALA A 285 6.21 0.66 -1.16
CA ALA A 285 6.21 2.11 -1.25
C ALA A 285 6.82 2.77 -0.01
N PHE A 286 8.14 2.68 0.18
CA PHE A 286 8.83 3.23 1.37
C PHE A 286 8.56 4.72 1.60
N MET A 287 8.39 5.51 0.52
CA MET A 287 8.05 6.94 0.63
C MET A 287 6.66 7.15 1.24
N ALA A 288 5.71 6.24 1.01
CA ALA A 288 4.41 6.29 1.67
C ALA A 288 4.54 6.04 3.18
N HIS A 289 5.39 5.08 3.58
CA HIS A 289 5.68 4.82 4.99
C HIS A 289 6.34 6.02 5.67
N ALA A 290 7.34 6.62 5.02
CA ALA A 290 8.02 7.80 5.52
C ALA A 290 7.05 8.98 5.71
N GLY A 291 6.19 9.24 4.71
CA GLY A 291 5.23 10.34 4.74
C GLY A 291 4.20 10.16 5.85
N GLY A 292 3.67 8.95 6.00
CA GLY A 292 2.75 8.61 7.07
C GLY A 292 3.38 8.74 8.46
N PHE A 293 4.62 8.25 8.63
CA PHE A 293 5.37 8.35 9.88
C PHE A 293 5.66 9.81 10.28
N ILE A 294 6.10 10.63 9.34
CA ILE A 294 6.35 12.07 9.55
C ILE A 294 5.04 12.76 9.94
N ALA A 295 3.98 12.56 9.18
CA ALA A 295 2.68 13.16 9.46
C ALA A 295 2.13 12.74 10.84
N GLY A 296 2.23 11.46 11.18
CA GLY A 296 1.79 10.96 12.49
C GLY A 296 2.59 11.57 13.64
N SER A 297 3.91 11.69 13.48
CA SER A 297 4.79 12.34 14.45
C SER A 297 4.41 13.82 14.66
N LEU A 298 4.21 14.56 13.56
CA LEU A 298 3.86 15.98 13.60
C LEU A 298 2.47 16.21 14.19
N MET A 299 1.46 15.47 13.75
CA MET A 299 0.11 15.57 14.30
C MET A 299 0.09 15.28 15.79
N MET A 300 0.82 14.25 16.23
CA MET A 300 0.92 13.90 17.64
C MET A 300 1.62 15.00 18.47
N ALA A 301 2.73 15.54 17.96
CA ALA A 301 3.47 16.62 18.63
C ALA A 301 2.63 17.91 18.72
N ILE A 302 1.99 18.31 17.62
CA ILE A 302 1.14 19.51 17.56
C ILE A 302 -0.06 19.36 18.48
N ALA A 303 -0.77 18.23 18.41
CA ALA A 303 -1.97 18.02 19.21
C ALA A 303 -1.64 18.00 20.71
N TYR A 304 -0.53 17.36 21.10
CA TYR A 304 -0.04 17.36 22.48
C TYR A 304 0.35 18.77 22.95
N TYR A 305 1.04 19.55 22.10
CA TYR A 305 1.42 20.92 22.43
C TYR A 305 0.19 21.83 22.64
N LEU A 306 -0.83 21.70 21.78
CA LEU A 306 -2.05 22.49 21.86
C LEU A 306 -2.96 22.09 23.02
N ASN A 307 -3.03 20.79 23.34
CA ASN A 307 -3.84 20.28 24.44
C ASN A 307 -3.18 19.07 25.10
N PRO A 308 -2.31 19.27 26.11
CA PRO A 308 -1.65 18.17 26.80
C PRO A 308 -2.64 17.17 27.43
N LYS A 309 -3.81 17.64 27.86
CA LYS A 309 -4.89 16.82 28.45
C LYS A 309 -5.64 15.96 27.43
N MET A 310 -5.25 15.97 26.16
CA MET A 310 -5.84 15.09 25.15
C MET A 310 -5.51 13.62 25.38
N MET A 311 -4.42 13.34 26.10
CA MET A 311 -3.96 11.99 26.38
C MET A 311 -4.60 11.47 27.67
N ASN A 312 -5.07 10.23 27.63
CA ASN A 312 -5.50 9.52 28.82
C ASN A 312 -4.27 9.09 29.63
N GLU A 313 -3.74 9.98 30.47
CA GLU A 313 -2.56 9.72 31.30
C GLU A 313 -2.79 8.54 32.26
N ALA A 314 -4.00 8.38 32.80
CA ALA A 314 -4.33 7.25 33.65
C ALA A 314 -4.15 5.92 32.90
N TYR A 315 -4.66 5.83 31.67
CA TYR A 315 -4.41 4.67 30.81
C TYR A 315 -2.93 4.50 30.50
N ILE A 316 -2.18 5.57 30.20
CA ILE A 316 -0.76 5.45 29.86
C ILE A 316 0.04 4.95 31.06
N GLU A 317 -0.20 5.49 32.25
CA GLU A 317 0.55 5.20 33.48
C GLU A 317 0.15 3.88 34.15
N GLU A 318 -1.03 3.34 33.87
CA GLU A 318 -1.47 2.05 34.42
C GLU A 318 -0.54 0.91 33.99
N ASP A 319 0.34 0.46 34.88
CA ASP A 319 1.14 -0.73 34.64
C ASP A 319 0.23 -1.95 34.77
N GLN A 320 0.16 -2.79 33.74
CA GLN A 320 -0.56 -4.05 33.84
C GLN A 320 0.32 -5.03 34.62
N GLU A 321 -0.12 -5.41 35.83
CA GLU A 321 0.59 -6.39 36.65
C GLU A 321 0.82 -7.68 35.85
N THR A 322 2.09 -8.04 35.66
CA THR A 322 2.47 -9.35 35.16
C THR A 322 1.98 -10.37 36.19
N PRO A 323 1.17 -11.38 35.85
CA PRO A 323 0.98 -12.50 36.75
C PRO A 323 2.38 -13.03 37.05
N GLN A 324 2.82 -12.93 38.30
CA GLN A 324 4.00 -13.67 38.71
C GLN A 324 3.68 -15.12 38.36
N LEU A 325 4.45 -15.71 37.44
CA LEU A 325 4.49 -17.16 37.32
C LEU A 325 4.87 -17.65 38.71
N GLN A 326 3.87 -18.06 39.50
CA GLN A 326 4.09 -18.83 40.71
C GLN A 326 4.72 -20.12 40.22
N LEU A 327 6.04 -20.15 40.25
CA LEU A 327 6.82 -21.37 40.13
C LEU A 327 6.67 -22.07 41.48
N ASP A 328 5.54 -22.77 41.64
CA ASP A 328 5.34 -23.75 42.70
C ASP A 328 5.94 -25.10 42.29
#